data_AF-A0A9Q8RKL0-F1
#
_entry.id   AF-A0A9Q8RKL0-F1
#
_cell.length_a   1.000
_cell.length_b   1.000
_cell.length_c   1.000
_cell.angle_alpha   90.00
_cell.angle_beta   90.00
_cell.angle_gamma   90.00
#
_symmetry.space_group_name_H-M   'P 1'
#
loop_
_entity.id
_entity.type
_entity.pdbx_description
1 polymer ?
#
loop_
_entity_poly.entity_id
_entity_poly.type
_entity_poly.pdbx_seq_one_letter_code
_entity_poly.pdbx_strand_id
1 'polypeptide(L)'
;MKEQTIRLRNAFLIGVIVAILEGLLVFGADPTASAWTLIQGMLFWFSCGFITTLAEIGFSKMFSSILLTELLNLPWYITLVVIPKQYSHLIPLIVASLIFGAIIGFLNRILKTPILKSN
;
A
#
# COMPACT_ATOMS: atom_id res chain seq x y z
N MET A 1 9.73 19.11 -14.36
CA MET A 1 8.80 18.40 -15.27
C MET A 1 9.17 16.94 -15.49
N LYS A 2 10.34 16.59 -16.06
CA LYS A 2 10.72 15.19 -16.36
C LYS A 2 10.68 14.26 -15.14
N GLU A 3 11.16 14.73 -13.99
CA GLU A 3 11.16 13.93 -12.74
C GLU A 3 9.75 13.72 -12.17
N GLN A 4 8.90 14.74 -12.18
CA GLN A 4 7.52 14.61 -11.72
C GLN A 4 6.72 13.60 -12.56
N THR A 5 6.92 13.59 -13.88
CA THR A 5 6.30 12.59 -14.76
C THR A 5 6.78 11.17 -14.42
N ILE A 6 8.07 10.98 -14.13
CA ILE A 6 8.61 9.68 -13.71
C ILE A 6 8.02 9.25 -12.36
N ARG A 7 7.91 10.18 -11.39
CA ARG A 7 7.31 9.89 -10.08
C ARG A 7 5.85 9.46 -10.22
N LEU A 8 5.06 10.17 -11.02
CA LEU A 8 3.65 9.83 -11.26
C LEU A 8 3.51 8.47 -11.95
N ARG A 9 4.34 8.21 -12.97
CA ARG A 9 4.37 6.90 -13.64
C ARG A 9 4.73 5.79 -12.67
N ASN A 10 5.76 5.97 -11.86
CA ASN A 10 6.18 4.96 -10.88
C ASN A 10 5.10 4.76 -9.81
N ALA A 11 4.46 5.83 -9.33
CA ALA A 11 3.35 5.75 -8.38
C ALA A 11 2.17 4.94 -8.94
N PHE A 12 1.80 5.20 -10.20
CA PHE A 12 0.76 4.45 -10.88
C PHE A 12 1.14 2.97 -11.03
N LEU A 13 2.35 2.66 -11.52
CA LEU A 13 2.83 1.29 -11.70
C LEU A 13 2.88 0.52 -10.38
N ILE A 14 3.43 1.12 -9.32
CA ILE A 14 3.50 0.51 -8.00
C ILE A 14 2.10 0.28 -7.44
N GLY A 15 1.19 1.26 -7.58
CA GLY A 15 -0.21 1.10 -7.20
C GLY A 15 -0.85 -0.10 -7.91
N VAL A 16 -0.70 -0.22 -9.23
CA VAL A 16 -1.25 -1.36 -10.00
C VAL A 16 -0.69 -2.69 -9.51
N ILE A 17 0.64 -2.78 -9.30
CA ILE A 17 1.28 -4.02 -8.83
C ILE A 17 0.69 -4.43 -7.48
N VAL A 18 0.58 -3.50 -6.53
CA VAL A 18 0.08 -3.79 -5.17
C VAL A 18 -1.40 -4.13 -5.19
N ALA A 19 -2.20 -3.49 -6.05
CA ALA A 19 -3.60 -3.86 -6.26
C ALA A 19 -3.76 -5.29 -6.82
N ILE A 20 -2.93 -5.68 -7.78
CA ILE A 20 -2.95 -7.05 -8.33
C ILE A 20 -2.55 -8.06 -7.23
N LEU A 21 -1.52 -7.75 -6.45
CA LEU A 21 -1.08 -8.60 -5.34
C LEU A 21 -2.20 -8.79 -4.31
N GLU A 22 -2.95 -7.74 -3.96
CA GLU A 22 -4.13 -7.88 -3.12
C GLU A 22 -5.18 -8.78 -3.76
N GLY A 23 -5.52 -8.54 -5.03
CA GLY A 23 -6.51 -9.34 -5.73
C GLY A 23 -6.17 -10.83 -5.72
N LEU A 24 -4.89 -11.16 -5.93
CA LEU A 24 -4.37 -12.53 -5.84
C LEU A 24 -4.44 -13.09 -4.42
N LEU A 25 -4.13 -12.28 -3.41
CA LEU A 25 -4.16 -12.68 -2.00
C LEU A 25 -5.59 -12.99 -1.55
N VAL A 26 -6.54 -12.10 -1.84
CA VAL A 26 -7.96 -12.29 -1.51
C VAL A 26 -8.53 -13.49 -2.26
N PHE A 27 -8.28 -13.61 -3.57
CA PHE A 27 -8.78 -14.75 -4.36
C PHE A 27 -8.21 -16.09 -3.87
N GLY A 28 -6.94 -16.11 -3.45
CA GLY A 28 -6.29 -17.31 -2.92
C GLY A 28 -6.73 -17.65 -1.50
N ALA A 29 -7.06 -16.66 -0.67
CA ALA A 29 -7.45 -16.85 0.73
C ALA A 29 -8.96 -17.17 0.89
N ASP A 30 -9.80 -16.52 0.10
CA ASP A 30 -11.25 -16.72 0.11
C ASP A 30 -11.82 -16.57 -1.32
N PRO A 31 -11.96 -17.69 -2.06
CA PRO A 31 -12.57 -17.69 -3.39
C PRO A 31 -14.04 -17.27 -3.40
N THR A 32 -14.70 -17.20 -2.24
CA THR A 32 -16.10 -16.78 -2.10
C THR A 32 -16.26 -15.30 -1.80
N ALA A 33 -15.14 -14.57 -1.65
CA ALA A 33 -15.16 -13.14 -1.42
C ALA A 33 -15.96 -12.41 -2.50
N SER A 34 -16.79 -11.45 -2.08
CA SER A 34 -17.61 -10.70 -3.02
C SER A 34 -16.75 -9.88 -3.97
N ALA A 35 -17.17 -9.74 -5.23
CA ALA A 35 -16.48 -8.89 -6.20
C ALA A 35 -16.33 -7.45 -5.70
N TRP A 36 -17.27 -6.98 -4.88
CA TRP A 36 -17.21 -5.65 -4.27
C TRP A 36 -16.07 -5.52 -3.25
N THR A 37 -15.91 -6.52 -2.36
CA THR A 37 -14.81 -6.58 -1.40
C THR A 37 -13.46 -6.59 -2.11
N LEU A 38 -13.35 -7.37 -3.20
CA LEU A 38 -12.14 -7.42 -4.03
C LEU A 38 -11.80 -6.04 -4.60
N ILE A 39 -12.77 -5.37 -5.23
CA ILE A 39 -12.58 -4.04 -5.82
C ILE A 39 -12.17 -3.02 -4.75
N GLN A 40 -12.82 -3.02 -3.59
CA GLN A 40 -12.48 -2.13 -2.48
C GLN A 40 -11.04 -2.35 -1.99
N GLY A 41 -10.63 -3.60 -1.80
CA GLY A 41 -9.26 -3.95 -1.41
C GLY A 41 -8.25 -3.51 -2.47
N MET A 42 -8.47 -3.86 -3.74
CA MET A 42 -7.59 -3.49 -4.85
C MET A 42 -7.43 -1.97 -4.98
N LEU A 43 -8.52 -1.20 -4.87
CA LEU A 43 -8.48 0.27 -4.94
C LEU A 43 -7.76 0.87 -3.73
N PHE A 44 -7.95 0.30 -2.55
CA PHE A 44 -7.24 0.73 -1.34
C PHE A 44 -5.74 0.51 -1.47
N TRP A 45 -5.32 -0.69 -1.89
CA TRP A 45 -3.91 -1.03 -2.06
C TRP A 45 -3.27 -0.28 -3.22
N PHE A 46 -4.00 -0.05 -4.31
CA PHE A 46 -3.59 0.89 -5.35
C PHE A 46 -3.27 2.27 -4.76
N SER A 47 -4.20 2.80 -3.94
CA SER A 47 -4.06 4.11 -3.31
C SER A 47 -2.86 4.14 -2.36
N CYS A 48 -2.61 3.07 -1.60
CA CYS A 48 -1.42 2.94 -0.78
C CYS A 48 -0.14 3.01 -1.63
N GLY A 49 -0.02 2.20 -2.68
CA GLY A 49 1.15 2.23 -3.57
C GLY A 49 1.37 3.60 -4.21
N PHE A 50 0.28 4.27 -4.59
CA PHE A 50 0.31 5.59 -5.20
C PHE A 50 0.75 6.69 -4.22
N ILE A 51 0.05 6.83 -3.09
CA ILE A 51 0.27 7.89 -2.10
C ILE A 51 1.65 7.73 -1.47
N THR A 52 2.02 6.53 -1.03
CA THR A 52 3.33 6.29 -0.39
C THR A 52 4.51 6.55 -1.34
N THR A 53 4.31 6.37 -2.65
CA THR A 53 5.30 6.69 -3.68
C THR A 53 5.45 8.21 -3.89
N LEU A 54 4.37 8.97 -3.82
CA LEU A 54 4.39 10.43 -4.02
C LEU A 54 4.71 11.21 -2.73
N ALA A 55 4.35 10.68 -1.58
CA ALA A 55 4.60 11.31 -0.30
C ALA A 55 6.09 11.33 0.03
N GLU A 56 6.55 12.46 0.55
CA GLU A 56 7.90 12.67 1.06
C GLU A 56 7.77 13.21 2.48
N ILE A 57 8.22 12.42 3.45
CA ILE A 57 8.09 12.72 4.88
C ILE A 57 9.46 12.85 5.57
N GLY A 58 10.51 13.12 4.78
CA GLY A 58 11.88 13.34 5.28
C GLY A 58 12.66 12.07 5.68
N PHE A 59 12.04 10.89 5.65
CA PHE A 59 12.71 9.61 5.93
C PHE A 59 13.17 8.88 4.66
N SER A 60 13.92 7.79 4.84
CA SER A 60 14.26 6.88 3.73
C SER A 60 12.99 6.38 3.06
N LYS A 61 13.04 6.14 1.74
CA LYS A 61 11.84 5.75 0.99
C LYS A 61 11.26 4.43 1.48
N MET A 62 12.13 3.48 1.87
CA MET A 62 11.72 2.20 2.44
C MET A 62 10.93 2.38 3.74
N PHE A 63 11.49 3.15 4.70
CA PHE A 63 10.83 3.39 5.98
C PHE A 63 9.54 4.20 5.81
N SER A 64 9.57 5.21 4.94
CA SER A 64 8.40 6.03 4.63
C SER A 64 7.27 5.19 4.06
N SER A 65 7.57 4.27 3.14
CA SER A 65 6.57 3.37 2.56
C SER A 65 5.94 2.46 3.61
N ILE A 66 6.73 1.89 4.52
CA ILE A 66 6.19 1.04 5.61
C ILE A 66 5.29 1.87 6.53
N LEU A 67 5.81 2.98 7.06
CA LEU A 67 5.09 3.83 8.00
C LEU A 67 3.78 4.38 7.41
N LEU A 68 3.84 4.90 6.18
CA LEU A 68 2.66 5.46 5.53
C LEU A 68 1.64 4.39 5.16
N THR A 69 2.07 3.20 4.75
CA THR A 69 1.14 2.08 4.51
C THR A 69 0.41 1.68 5.78
N GLU A 70 1.11 1.56 6.92
CA GLU A 70 0.49 1.31 8.23
C GLU A 70 -0.53 2.40 8.59
N LEU A 71 -0.17 3.67 8.43
CA LEU A 71 -1.06 4.80 8.72
C LEU A 71 -2.30 4.80 7.82
N LEU A 72 -2.14 4.51 6.53
CA LEU A 72 -3.25 4.41 5.59
C LEU A 72 -4.15 3.20 5.89
N ASN A 73 -3.62 2.16 6.55
CA ASN A 73 -4.38 0.96 6.91
C ASN A 73 -5.17 1.08 8.22
N LEU A 74 -4.97 2.16 9.00
CA LEU A 74 -5.70 2.40 10.25
C LEU A 74 -7.23 2.30 10.13
N PRO A 75 -7.90 2.84 9.08
CA PRO A 75 -9.34 2.67 8.92
C PRO A 75 -9.76 1.20 8.86
N TRP A 76 -8.96 0.34 8.22
CA TRP A 76 -9.22 -1.10 8.16
C TRP A 76 -9.04 -1.79 9.51
N TYR A 77 -8.07 -1.36 10.32
CA TYR A 77 -7.96 -1.87 11.69
C TYR A 77 -9.20 -1.54 12.51
N ILE A 78 -9.73 -0.32 12.36
CA ILE A 78 -10.95 0.08 13.06
C ILE A 78 -12.14 -0.76 12.60
N THR A 79 -12.33 -0.92 11.28
CA THR A 79 -13.52 -1.60 10.73
C THR A 79 -13.48 -3.12 10.86
N LEU A 80 -12.30 -3.74 10.78
CA LEU A 80 -12.15 -5.20 10.80
C LEU A 80 -11.76 -5.77 12.16
N VAL A 81 -11.18 -4.95 13.05
CA VAL A 81 -10.70 -5.42 14.36
C VAL A 81 -11.48 -4.77 15.49
N VAL A 82 -11.50 -3.43 15.56
CA VAL A 82 -12.01 -2.70 16.74
C VAL A 82 -13.53 -2.76 16.82
N ILE A 83 -14.23 -2.40 15.75
CA ILE A 83 -15.70 -2.40 15.70
C ILE A 83 -16.28 -3.82 15.91
N PRO A 84 -15.86 -4.85 15.16
CA PRO A 84 -16.38 -6.21 15.33
C PRO A 84 -15.74 -6.96 16.51
N LYS A 85 -14.79 -6.35 17.23
CA LYS A 85 -14.03 -6.94 18.35
C LYS A 85 -13.24 -8.21 17.99
N GLN A 86 -12.79 -8.33 16.74
CA GLN A 86 -12.02 -9.47 16.23
C GLN A 86 -10.50 -9.24 16.37
N TYR A 87 -10.02 -9.15 17.61
CA TYR A 87 -8.61 -8.83 17.91
C TYR A 87 -7.59 -9.86 17.35
N SER A 88 -8.02 -11.09 17.08
CA SER A 88 -7.21 -12.10 16.41
C SER A 88 -6.75 -11.68 15.01
N HIS A 89 -7.47 -10.77 14.34
CA HIS A 89 -7.15 -10.31 12.98
C HIS A 89 -6.11 -9.18 12.97
N LEU A 90 -5.82 -8.58 14.13
CA LEU A 90 -4.92 -7.42 14.23
C LEU A 90 -3.50 -7.75 13.78
N ILE A 91 -2.93 -8.83 14.29
CA ILE A 91 -1.55 -9.23 13.94
C ILE A 91 -1.44 -9.56 12.44
N PRO A 92 -2.32 -10.40 11.85
CA PRO A 92 -2.33 -10.61 10.40
C PRO A 92 -2.42 -9.32 9.59
N LEU A 93 -3.27 -8.38 10.01
CA LEU A 93 -3.45 -7.10 9.31
C LEU A 93 -2.21 -6.22 9.36
N ILE A 94 -1.55 -6.11 10.51
CA ILE A 94 -0.27 -5.39 10.66
C ILE A 94 0.81 -6.06 9.82
N VAL A 95 0.92 -7.39 9.89
CA VAL A 95 1.92 -8.14 9.11
C VAL A 95 1.71 -7.93 7.62
N ALA A 96 0.46 -7.95 7.15
CA ALA A 96 0.14 -7.67 5.75
C ALA A 96 0.60 -6.26 5.34
N SER A 97 0.27 -5.22 6.11
CA SER A 97 0.70 -3.85 5.78
C SER A 97 2.21 -3.63 5.87
N LEU A 98 2.91 -4.31 6.78
CA LEU A 98 4.37 -4.31 6.79
C LEU A 98 4.94 -4.92 5.51
N ILE A 99 4.41 -6.06 5.06
CA ILE A 99 4.85 -6.74 3.83
C ILE A 99 4.58 -5.86 2.61
N PHE A 100 3.36 -5.35 2.45
CA PHE A 100 3.01 -4.48 1.33
C PHE A 100 3.78 -3.16 1.35
N GLY A 101 3.96 -2.55 2.52
CA GLY A 101 4.80 -1.36 2.69
C GLY A 101 6.25 -1.60 2.30
N ALA A 102 6.80 -2.75 2.66
CA ALA A 102 8.15 -3.16 2.24
C ALA A 102 8.24 -3.39 0.72
N ILE A 103 7.24 -4.03 0.11
CA ILE A 103 7.15 -4.22 -1.35
C ILE A 103 7.13 -2.86 -2.04
N ILE A 104 6.31 -1.91 -1.59
CA ILE A 104 6.25 -0.56 -2.16
C ILE A 104 7.60 0.15 -2.04
N GLY A 105 8.24 0.09 -0.87
CA GLY A 105 9.56 0.67 -0.64
C GLY A 105 10.64 0.06 -1.55
N PHE A 106 10.61 -1.26 -1.72
CA PHE A 106 11.51 -1.99 -2.60
C PHE A 106 11.30 -1.64 -4.08
N LEU A 107 10.05 -1.60 -4.55
CA LEU A 107 9.72 -1.22 -5.92
C LEU A 107 10.14 0.22 -6.23
N ASN A 108 9.97 1.14 -5.28
CA ASN A 108 10.47 2.51 -5.40
C ASN A 108 11.99 2.56 -5.61
N ARG A 109 12.74 1.69 -4.91
CA ARG A 109 14.19 1.58 -5.07
C ARG A 109 14.57 1.00 -6.43
N ILE A 110 13.89 -0.05 -6.89
CA ILE A 110 14.13 -0.67 -8.22
C ILE A 110 13.85 0.32 -9.35
N LEU A 111 12.70 0.99 -9.29
CA LEU A 111 12.28 1.94 -10.32
C LEU A 111 13.02 3.29 -10.23
N LYS A 112 13.98 3.42 -9.30
CA LYS A 112 14.78 4.62 -9.06
C LYS A 112 13.90 5.87 -8.98
N THR A 113 12.82 5.80 -8.20
CA THR A 113 11.88 6.92 -8.07
C THR A 113 12.61 8.17 -7.59
N PRO A 114 12.56 9.29 -8.34
CA PRO A 114 13.21 10.54 -7.94
C PRO A 114 12.66 11.04 -6.60
N ILE A 115 13.56 11.53 -5.75
CA ILE A 115 13.22 12.26 -4.53
C ILE A 115 13.31 13.74 -4.88
N LEU A 116 12.24 14.51 -4.68
CA LEU A 116 12.33 15.95 -4.81
C LEU A 116 13.16 16.47 -3.62
N LYS A 117 14.26 17.17 -3.91
CA LYS A 117 14.89 17.97 -2.87
C LYS A 117 13.93 19.13 -2.58
N SER A 118 13.52 19.26 -1.32
CA SER A 118 12.96 20.54 -0.85
C SER A 118 14.06 21.57 -1.07
N ASN A 119 13.78 22.55 -1.93
CA ASN A 119 14.51 23.81 -1.90
C ASN A 119 14.20 24.53 -0.57
#